data_AF-A0A945WFV0-F1
#
_entry.id   AF-A0A945WFV0-F1
#
_cell.length_a   1.000
_cell.length_b   1.000
_cell.length_c   1.000
_cell.angle_alpha   90.00
_cell.angle_beta   90.00
_cell.angle_gamma   90.00
#
_symmetry.space_group_name_H-M   'P 1'
#
loop_
_entity.id
_entity.type
_entity.pdbx_description
1 polymer ?
#
loop_
_entity_poly.entity_id
_entity_poly.type
_entity_poly.pdbx_seq_one_letter_code
_entity_poly.pdbx_strand_id
1 'polypeptide(L)' 'MSVMIIHIVVSLIIALAFLGAFIWAIKTNQYDDDYSPSVRILFDDTKPNNENV' A
#
# COMPACT_ATOMS: atom_id res chain seq x y z
N MET A 1 -29.52 18.83 -19.13
CA MET A 1 -29.71 19.21 -17.70
C MET A 1 -29.86 18.01 -16.78
N SER A 2 -30.72 17.03 -17.09
CA SER A 2 -30.97 15.85 -16.22
C SER A 2 -29.72 14.99 -15.95
N VAL A 3 -28.89 14.73 -16.96
CA VAL A 3 -27.69 13.85 -16.82
C VAL A 3 -26.55 14.51 -16.01
N MET A 4 -26.50 15.84 -15.98
CA MET A 4 -25.42 16.58 -15.29
C MET A 4 -25.42 16.29 -13.79
N ILE A 5 -26.60 16.25 -13.16
CA ILE A 5 -26.75 15.98 -11.73
C ILE A 5 -26.26 14.57 -11.41
N ILE A 6 -26.63 13.58 -12.23
CA ILE A 6 -26.18 12.19 -12.09
C ILE A 6 -24.65 12.12 -12.23
N HIS A 7 -24.07 12.81 -13.21
CA HIS A 7 -22.62 12.84 -13.41
C HIS A 7 -21.85 13.39 -12.20
N ILE A 8 -22.35 14.47 -11.60
CA ILE A 8 -21.75 15.10 -10.42
C ILE A 8 -21.77 14.13 -9.23
N VAL A 9 -22.87 13.42 -9.02
CA VAL A 9 -22.98 12.45 -7.93
C VAL A 9 -22.05 11.26 -8.17
N VAL A 10 -22.03 10.71 -9.39
CA VAL A 10 -21.17 9.57 -9.74
C VAL A 10 -19.69 9.93 -9.60
N SER A 11 -19.27 11.10 -10.08
CA SER A 11 -17.87 11.53 -9.95
C SER A 11 -17.46 11.74 -8.49
N LEU A 12 -18.35 12.29 -7.66
CA LEU A 12 -18.12 12.45 -6.22
C LEU A 12 -17.97 11.09 -5.52
N ILE A 13 -18.83 10.12 -5.82
CA ILE A 13 -18.74 8.75 -5.27
C ILE A 13 -17.40 8.12 -5.64
N ILE A 14 -17.00 8.20 -6.91
CA ILE A 14 -15.73 7.67 -7.38
C ILE A 14 -14.56 8.34 -6.64
N ALA A 15 -14.57 9.66 -6.51
CA ALA A 15 -13.52 10.39 -5.80
C ALA A 15 -13.40 9.96 -4.33
N LEU A 16 -14.53 9.80 -3.63
CA LEU A 16 -14.56 9.32 -2.24
C LEU A 16 -14.11 7.86 -2.12
N ALA A 17 -14.46 7.01 -3.08
CA ALA A 17 -14.01 5.62 -3.11
C ALA A 17 -12.49 5.53 -3.26
N PHE A 18 -11.91 6.32 -4.18
CA PHE A 18 -10.46 6.41 -4.35
C PHE A 18 -9.76 6.96 -3.11
N LEU A 19 -10.32 8.01 -2.48
CA LEU A 19 -9.78 8.55 -1.24
C LEU A 19 -9.83 7.52 -0.10
N GLY A 20 -10.92 6.78 0.04
CA GLY A 20 -11.06 5.71 1.03
C GLY A 20 -10.06 4.57 0.81
N ALA A 21 -9.90 4.13 -0.44
CA ALA A 21 -8.91 3.13 -0.81
C ALA A 21 -7.48 3.61 -0.55
N PHE A 22 -7.18 4.89 -0.82
CA PHE A 22 -5.89 5.49 -0.55
C PHE A 22 -5.56 5.53 0.95
N ILE A 23 -6.52 5.98 1.78
CA ILE A 23 -6.35 5.98 3.24
C ILE A 23 -6.17 4.55 3.77
N TRP A 24 -6.94 3.59 3.24
CA TRP A 24 -6.78 2.18 3.60
C TRP A 24 -5.36 1.70 3.28
N ALA A 25 -4.86 1.92 2.06
CA ALA A 25 -3.53 1.52 1.62
C ALA A 25 -2.39 2.09 2.48
N ILE A 26 -2.49 3.35 2.92
CA ILE A 26 -1.51 3.95 3.85
C ILE A 26 -1.56 3.23 5.21
N LYS A 27 -2.76 2.94 5.72
CA LYS A 27 -2.94 2.31 7.03
C LYS A 27 -2.53 0.83 7.05
N THR A 28 -2.57 0.13 5.92
CA THR A 28 -2.15 -1.28 5.84
C THR A 28 -0.64 -1.48 5.83
N ASN A 29 0.18 -0.42 5.97
CA ASN A 29 1.64 -0.53 5.93
C ASN A 29 2.11 -1.33 4.70
N GLN A 30 1.45 -1.13 3.55
CA GLN A 30 1.84 -1.78 2.29
C GLN A 30 3.26 -1.37 1.85
N TYR A 31 3.84 -0.35 2.51
CA TYR A 31 5.19 0.17 2.35
C TYR A 31 6.20 -0.47 3.33
N ASP A 32 5.81 -1.42 4.17
CA ASP A 32 6.74 -2.05 5.13
C ASP A 32 7.78 -2.95 4.43
N ASP A 33 7.57 -3.25 3.14
CA ASP A 33 8.53 -3.94 2.26
C ASP A 33 9.33 -2.94 1.40
N ASP A 34 9.78 -1.84 2.02
CA ASP A 34 10.71 -0.88 1.40
C ASP A 34 12.11 -1.49 1.14
N TYR A 35 12.41 -2.62 1.79
CA TYR A 35 13.62 -3.41 1.57
C TYR A 35 13.38 -4.56 0.60
N SER A 36 13.73 -4.33 -0.67
CA SER A 36 13.63 -5.33 -1.72
C SER A 36 14.19 -6.70 -1.28
N PRO A 37 13.53 -7.81 -1.63
CA PRO A 37 14.00 -9.17 -1.32
C PRO A 37 15.46 -9.41 -1.73
N SER A 38 15.89 -8.79 -2.81
CA SER A 38 17.25 -8.89 -3.36
C SER A 38 18.32 -8.29 -2.44
N VAL A 39 17.98 -7.28 -1.63
CA VAL A 39 18.91 -6.68 -0.68
C VAL A 39 18.93 -7.49 0.61
N ARG A 40 17.76 -7.96 1.07
CA ARG A 40 17.66 -8.81 2.28
C ARG A 40 18.51 -10.07 2.14
N ILE A 41 18.42 -10.77 1.01
CA ILE A 41 19.14 -12.03 0.79
C ILE A 41 20.66 -11.85 0.74
N LEU A 42 21.17 -10.70 0.28
CA LEU A 42 22.61 -10.42 0.22
C LEU A 42 23.25 -10.18 1.59
N PHE A 43 22.45 -9.73 2.57
CA PHE A 43 22.94 -9.36 3.91
C PHE A 43 22.45 -10.30 5.03
N ASP A 44 21.46 -11.17 4.77
CA ASP A 44 21.04 -12.20 5.74
C ASP A 44 22.09 -13.30 5.93
N ASP A 45 22.84 -13.64 4.88
CA ASP A 45 23.93 -14.64 4.94
C ASP A 45 25.15 -14.15 5.77
N THR A 46 25.20 -12.86 6.14
CA THR A 46 26.33 -12.28 6.89
C THR A 46 26.12 -12.23 8.40
N LYS A 47 24.95 -12.60 8.91
CA LYS A 47 24.74 -12.69 10.36
C LYS A 47 25.46 -13.94 10.89
N PRO A 48 26.43 -13.82 11.82
CA PRO A 48 27.01 -14.99 12.45
C PRO A 48 25.88 -15.74 13.16
N ASN A 49 25.71 -17.01 12.82
CA ASN A 49 24.85 -17.91 13.56
C ASN A 49 25.49 -18.07 14.94
N ASN A 50 25.05 -17.30 15.93
CA ASN A 50 25.29 -17.63 17.33
C ASN A 50 24.25 -18.70 17.70
N GLU A 51 24.46 -19.87 17.12
CA GLU A 51 23.82 -21.12 17.48
C GLU A 51 24.34 -21.53 18.86
N ASN A 52 23.62 -21.07 19.89
CA ASN A 52 23.69 -21.65 21.22
C ASN A 52 22.54 -22.67 21.36
N VAL A 53 22.61 -23.81 20.66
CA VAL A 53 22.03 -25.10 21.06
C VAL A 53 22.82 -26.23 20.39
#